data_AF-A0AAV0Y5R9-F1
#
_entry.id   AF-A0AAV0Y5R9-F1
#
_cell.length_a   1.000
_cell.length_b   1.000
_cell.length_c   1.000
_cell.angle_alpha   90.00
_cell.angle_beta   90.00
_cell.angle_gamma   90.00
#
_symmetry.space_group_name_H-M   'P 1'
#
loop_
_entity.id
_entity.type
_entity.pdbx_description
1 polymer ?
#
loop_
_entity_poly.entity_id
_entity_poly.type
_entity_poly.pdbx_seq_one_letter_code
_entity_poly.pdbx_strand_id
1 'polypeptide(L)'
;MVGTMESFEKNTGLPDMTKKMVTTLLEKLNSRFRGYEDNEIVTQAALLDPRFKKLAFDGYHVRKLEIAMDQLKAKVCQVTITETENPTTVLGTNNNSVPSTSTSLVWKMFDDQYSQNNVRVNPTAAGIIELDKYMNEPLINRHEDPLK
;
A
#
# COMPACT_ATOMS: atom_id res chain seq x y z
N MET A 1 1.91 -15.69 -15.00
CA MET A 1 1.84 -17.16 -14.80
C MET A 1 0.73 -17.79 -15.65
N VAL A 2 -0.46 -17.21 -15.73
CA VAL A 2 -1.55 -17.73 -16.59
C VAL A 2 -1.16 -17.73 -18.07
N GLY A 3 -0.62 -16.62 -18.61
CA GLY A 3 -0.22 -16.54 -20.01
C GLY A 3 0.88 -17.53 -20.45
N THR A 4 1.75 -17.95 -19.52
CA THR A 4 2.75 -19.00 -19.79
C THR A 4 2.12 -20.40 -19.80
N MET A 5 1.05 -20.65 -19.04
CA MET A 5 0.36 -21.94 -19.05
C MET A 5 -0.58 -22.06 -20.28
N GLU A 6 -1.20 -20.97 -20.69
CA GLU A 6 -1.98 -20.90 -21.94
C GLU A 6 -1.11 -21.13 -23.19
N SER A 7 0.16 -20.73 -23.17
CA SER A 7 1.09 -21.02 -24.27
C SER A 7 1.50 -22.49 -24.32
N PHE A 8 1.59 -23.17 -23.16
CA PHE A 8 1.82 -24.62 -23.10
C PHE A 8 0.61 -25.42 -23.58
N GLU A 9 -0.62 -24.98 -23.28
CA GLU A 9 -1.85 -25.60 -23.79
C GLU A 9 -1.94 -25.55 -25.32
N LYS A 10 -1.52 -24.43 -25.91
CA LYS A 10 -1.53 -24.21 -27.38
C LYS A 10 -0.39 -24.89 -28.13
N ASN A 11 0.57 -25.49 -27.44
CA ASN A 11 1.71 -26.13 -28.08
C ASN A 11 1.35 -27.54 -28.58
N THR A 12 1.31 -27.67 -29.91
CA THR A 12 0.89 -28.91 -30.60
C THR A 12 1.90 -30.04 -30.48
N GLY A 13 3.17 -29.74 -30.17
CA GLY A 13 4.26 -30.72 -30.08
C GLY A 13 4.33 -31.51 -28.77
N LEU A 14 3.47 -31.23 -27.78
CA LEU A 14 3.47 -31.99 -26.52
C LEU A 14 2.71 -33.32 -26.63
N PRO A 15 3.18 -34.37 -25.93
CA PRO A 15 2.41 -35.60 -25.74
C PRO A 15 1.04 -35.34 -25.09
N ASP A 16 0.04 -36.13 -25.47
CA ASP A 16 -1.35 -35.94 -25.01
C ASP A 16 -1.51 -36.04 -23.49
N MET A 17 -0.73 -36.93 -22.84
CA MET A 17 -0.72 -37.05 -21.38
C MET A 17 -0.28 -35.74 -20.71
N THR A 18 0.73 -35.07 -21.27
CA THR A 18 1.24 -33.79 -20.76
C THR A 18 0.22 -32.68 -20.98
N LYS A 19 -0.45 -32.65 -22.14
CA LYS A 19 -1.55 -31.70 -22.38
C LYS A 19 -2.67 -31.87 -21.35
N LYS A 20 -3.09 -33.11 -21.09
CA LYS A 20 -4.13 -33.43 -20.09
C LYS A 20 -3.73 -33.03 -18.66
N MET A 21 -2.45 -33.21 -18.32
CA MET A 21 -1.90 -32.74 -17.04
C MET A 21 -1.95 -31.21 -16.94
N VAL A 22 -1.50 -30.48 -17.97
CA VAL A 22 -1.49 -29.02 -18.00
C VAL A 22 -2.91 -28.46 -17.89
N THR A 23 -3.87 -28.99 -18.65
CA THR A 23 -5.27 -28.54 -18.58
C THR A 23 -5.88 -28.79 -17.21
N THR A 24 -5.64 -29.95 -16.61
CA THR A 24 -6.12 -30.26 -15.25
C THR A 24 -5.51 -29.29 -14.22
N LEU A 25 -4.21 -29.01 -14.31
CA LEU A 25 -3.55 -28.06 -13.42
C LEU A 25 -4.12 -26.65 -13.58
N LEU A 26 -4.33 -26.21 -14.82
CA LEU A 26 -4.91 -24.89 -15.12
C LEU A 26 -6.33 -24.76 -14.56
N GLU A 27 -7.15 -25.79 -14.73
CA GLU A 27 -8.52 -25.85 -14.19
C GLU A 27 -8.51 -25.79 -12.65
N LYS A 28 -7.62 -26.55 -12.00
CA LYS A 28 -7.49 -26.52 -10.53
C LYS A 28 -6.96 -25.18 -10.01
N LEU A 29 -6.03 -24.56 -10.73
CA LEU A 29 -5.50 -23.25 -10.38
C LEU A 29 -6.60 -22.18 -10.52
N ASN A 30 -7.30 -22.16 -11.65
CA ASN A 30 -8.42 -21.25 -11.86
C ASN A 30 -9.55 -21.48 -10.85
N SER A 31 -9.96 -22.73 -10.58
CA SER A 31 -11.05 -22.97 -9.62
C SER A 31 -10.73 -22.53 -8.18
N ARG A 32 -9.45 -22.51 -7.79
CA ARG A 32 -9.04 -22.12 -6.42
C ARG A 32 -8.66 -20.66 -6.28
N PHE A 33 -7.98 -20.11 -7.29
CA PHE A 33 -7.37 -18.79 -7.20
C PHE A 33 -8.07 -17.73 -8.05
N ARG A 34 -9.04 -18.11 -8.90
CA ARG A 34 -9.80 -17.11 -9.66
C ARG A 34 -10.60 -16.22 -8.73
N GLY A 35 -10.51 -14.91 -8.94
CA GLY A 35 -11.25 -13.91 -8.17
C GLY A 35 -10.62 -13.57 -6.82
N TYR A 36 -9.35 -13.91 -6.58
CA TYR A 36 -8.65 -13.43 -5.37
C TYR A 36 -8.61 -11.90 -5.30
N GLU A 37 -8.60 -11.23 -6.46
CA GLU A 37 -8.69 -9.77 -6.60
C GLU A 37 -10.06 -9.20 -6.20
N ASP A 38 -11.09 -10.04 -6.04
CA ASP A 38 -12.42 -9.64 -5.56
C ASP A 38 -12.49 -9.71 -4.02
N ASN A 39 -11.52 -10.34 -3.37
CA ASN A 39 -11.42 -10.43 -1.93
C ASN A 39 -10.67 -9.21 -1.39
N GLU A 40 -11.39 -8.37 -0.63
CA GLU A 40 -10.82 -7.17 -0.02
C GLU A 40 -9.63 -7.51 0.90
N ILE A 41 -9.75 -8.47 1.81
CA ILE A 41 -8.66 -8.76 2.76
C ILE A 41 -7.39 -9.18 2.03
N VAL A 42 -7.53 -10.01 0.99
CA VAL A 42 -6.39 -10.48 0.20
C VAL A 42 -5.74 -9.34 -0.58
N THR A 43 -6.54 -8.50 -1.25
CA THR A 43 -6.04 -7.36 -2.02
C THR A 43 -5.38 -6.30 -1.14
N GLN A 44 -5.97 -6.00 0.02
CA GLN A 44 -5.41 -5.07 1.00
C GLN A 44 -4.09 -5.59 1.58
N ALA A 45 -4.04 -6.86 2.00
CA ALA A 45 -2.82 -7.47 2.51
C ALA A 45 -1.70 -7.49 1.46
N ALA A 46 -2.05 -7.78 0.21
CA ALA A 46 -1.07 -7.79 -0.88
C ALA A 46 -0.55 -6.39 -1.22
N LEU A 47 -1.41 -5.36 -1.17
CA LEU A 47 -1.01 -3.96 -1.31
C LEU A 47 -0.06 -3.50 -0.19
N LEU A 48 -0.32 -3.94 1.04
CA LEU A 48 0.46 -3.59 2.23
C LEU A 48 1.75 -4.41 2.39
N ASP A 49 1.97 -5.46 1.58
CA ASP A 49 3.23 -6.21 1.59
C ASP A 49 4.26 -5.51 0.68
N PRO A 50 5.41 -5.04 1.22
CA PRO A 50 6.43 -4.33 0.45
C PRO A 50 7.06 -5.15 -0.69
N ARG A 51 6.91 -6.48 -0.65
CA ARG A 51 7.43 -7.40 -1.69
C ARG A 51 6.51 -7.47 -2.90
N PHE A 52 5.23 -7.13 -2.75
CA PHE A 52 4.23 -7.25 -3.81
C PHE A 52 3.69 -5.90 -4.26
N LYS A 53 3.07 -5.13 -3.35
CA LYS A 53 2.36 -3.87 -3.66
C LYS A 53 1.47 -4.03 -4.91
N LYS A 54 1.64 -3.16 -5.92
CA LYS A 54 0.90 -3.17 -7.18
C LYS A 54 1.18 -4.40 -8.05
N LEU A 55 2.30 -5.11 -7.86
CA LEU A 55 2.62 -6.33 -8.62
C LEU A 55 1.75 -7.54 -8.23
N ALA A 56 1.04 -7.47 -7.09
CA ALA A 56 0.13 -8.52 -6.68
C ALA A 56 -1.08 -8.68 -7.61
N PHE A 57 -1.37 -7.65 -8.41
CA PHE A 57 -2.54 -7.63 -9.29
C PHE A 57 -2.14 -8.08 -10.68
N ASP A 58 -3.05 -8.81 -11.31
CA ASP A 58 -2.94 -9.16 -12.69
C ASP A 58 -3.12 -7.86 -13.48
N GLY A 59 -2.09 -7.40 -14.22
CA GLY A 59 -2.15 -6.16 -15.00
C GLY A 59 -3.31 -6.09 -16.03
N TYR A 60 -4.06 -7.18 -16.19
CA TYR A 60 -5.32 -7.26 -16.92
C TYR A 60 -6.50 -6.52 -16.23
N HIS A 61 -6.51 -6.36 -14.91
CA HIS A 61 -7.65 -5.80 -14.17
C HIS A 61 -7.32 -4.49 -13.45
N VAL A 62 -6.90 -3.47 -14.19
CA VAL A 62 -6.56 -2.13 -13.66
C VAL A 62 -7.64 -1.58 -12.71
N ARG A 63 -8.92 -1.76 -13.07
CA ARG A 63 -10.06 -1.30 -12.25
C ARG A 63 -10.11 -1.95 -10.86
N LYS A 64 -9.67 -3.20 -10.72
CA LYS A 64 -9.66 -3.89 -9.41
C LYS A 64 -8.59 -3.32 -8.50
N LEU A 65 -7.42 -2.99 -9.05
CA LEU A 65 -6.36 -2.30 -8.32
C LEU A 65 -6.81 -0.92 -7.85
N GLU A 66 -7.50 -0.14 -8.70
CA GLU A 66 -8.06 1.16 -8.33
C GLU A 66 -9.03 1.05 -7.15
N ILE A 67 -9.99 0.11 -7.23
CA ILE A 67 -10.96 -0.15 -6.15
C ILE A 67 -10.24 -0.52 -4.85
N ALA A 68 -9.25 -1.42 -4.92
CA ALA A 68 -8.49 -1.80 -3.74
C ALA A 68 -7.69 -0.62 -3.15
N MET A 69 -7.09 0.23 -3.99
CA MET A 69 -6.39 1.43 -3.51
C MET A 69 -7.36 2.42 -2.84
N ASP A 70 -8.55 2.62 -3.38
CA ASP A 70 -9.52 3.56 -2.80
C ASP A 70 -10.10 3.05 -1.48
N GLN A 71 -10.35 1.74 -1.38
CA GLN A 71 -10.69 1.08 -0.11
C GLN A 71 -9.58 1.24 0.92
N LEU A 72 -8.31 1.08 0.50
CA LEU A 72 -7.15 1.24 1.39
C LEU A 72 -7.03 2.67 1.89
N LYS A 73 -7.14 3.67 1.00
CA LYS A 73 -7.15 5.10 1.36
C LYS A 73 -8.23 5.39 2.37
N ALA A 74 -9.47 4.91 2.14
CA ALA A 74 -10.57 5.13 3.07
C ALA A 74 -10.29 4.58 4.47
N LYS A 75 -9.63 3.41 4.56
CA LYS A 75 -9.25 2.80 5.84
C LYS A 75 -8.10 3.53 6.52
N VAL A 76 -7.03 3.89 5.80
CA VAL A 76 -5.87 4.61 6.36
C VAL A 76 -6.29 5.96 6.93
N CYS A 77 -7.19 6.67 6.25
CA CYS A 77 -7.74 7.95 6.75
C CYS A 77 -8.53 7.85 8.06
N GLN A 78 -9.02 6.65 8.41
CA GLN A 78 -9.75 6.41 9.66
C GLN A 78 -8.82 5.99 10.81
N VAL A 79 -7.57 5.60 10.51
CA VAL A 79 -6.61 5.23 11.54
C VAL A 79 -6.12 6.50 12.23
N THR A 80 -6.52 6.65 13.49
CA THR A 80 -5.98 7.70 14.35
C THR A 80 -4.87 7.06 15.18
N ILE A 81 -3.62 7.32 14.82
CA ILE A 81 -2.48 6.85 15.62
C ILE A 81 -2.45 7.72 16.88
N THR A 82 -2.88 7.18 18.01
CA THR A 82 -2.66 7.80 19.31
C THR A 82 -1.16 7.75 19.57
N GLU A 83 -0.50 8.92 19.57
CA GLU A 83 0.94 9.10 19.82
C GLU A 83 1.40 8.38 21.08
N THR A 84 1.77 7.11 20.94
CA THR A 84 2.47 6.33 21.95
C THR A 84 3.34 5.33 21.19
N GLU A 85 4.65 5.60 21.25
CA GLU A 85 5.77 4.70 20.92
C GLU A 85 6.34 4.71 19.47
N ASN A 86 7.29 5.66 19.26
CA ASN A 86 8.56 5.56 18.49
C ASN A 86 8.55 5.76 16.93
N PRO A 87 9.72 5.98 16.29
CA PRO A 87 10.40 7.27 16.16
C PRO A 87 10.65 7.70 14.69
N THR A 88 10.54 9.00 14.42
CA THR A 88 11.20 9.75 13.32
C THR A 88 11.12 9.16 11.89
N THR A 89 10.19 9.67 11.10
CA THR A 89 10.53 10.16 9.75
C THR A 89 9.78 11.46 9.49
N VAL A 90 10.26 12.50 10.16
CA VAL A 90 9.87 13.89 9.89
C VAL A 90 10.66 14.32 8.66
N LEU A 91 10.03 14.38 7.49
CA LEU A 91 10.54 15.26 6.43
C LEU A 91 9.79 16.59 6.56
N GLY A 92 10.45 17.54 7.23
CA GLY A 92 10.25 18.96 7.00
C GLY A 92 9.10 19.62 7.75
N THR A 93 9.21 19.74 9.07
CA THR A 93 9.31 21.04 9.77
C THR A 93 9.71 20.70 11.21
N ASN A 94 10.86 21.22 11.64
CA ASN A 94 11.37 21.02 13.00
C ASN A 94 10.39 21.61 14.02
N ASN A 95 9.44 20.80 14.49
CA ASN A 95 8.67 21.07 15.69
C ASN A 95 9.54 20.71 16.90
N ASN A 96 10.61 21.47 17.10
CA ASN A 96 11.06 21.72 18.46
C ASN A 96 10.07 22.73 19.02
N SER A 97 9.02 22.26 19.70
CA SER A 97 8.37 23.07 20.72
C SER A 97 9.38 23.26 21.86
N VAL A 98 10.38 24.10 21.62
CA VAL A 98 11.06 24.77 22.73
C VAL A 98 9.93 25.49 23.46
N PRO A 99 9.71 25.26 24.76
CA PRO A 99 8.79 26.09 25.51
C PRO A 99 9.31 27.52 25.38
N SER A 100 8.67 28.29 24.49
CA SER A 100 8.98 29.69 24.21
C SER A 100 8.60 30.45 25.47
N THR A 101 9.53 30.45 26.43
CA THR A 101 9.51 31.37 27.56
C THR A 101 10.01 32.72 27.04
N SER A 102 9.41 33.21 25.95
CA SER A 102 9.74 34.49 25.38
C SER A 102 9.09 35.55 26.27
N THR A 103 9.94 36.35 26.92
CA THR A 103 9.54 37.42 27.85
C THR A 103 8.90 38.62 27.13
N SER A 104 8.85 38.60 25.79
CA SER A 104 8.32 39.67 24.95
C SER A 104 6.90 39.36 24.49
N LEU A 105 5.97 40.27 24.83
CA LEU A 105 4.55 40.19 24.47
C LEU A 105 4.32 40.12 22.95
N VAL A 106 5.22 40.72 22.16
CA VAL A 106 5.15 40.75 20.69
C VAL A 106 5.37 39.35 20.10
N TRP A 107 6.38 38.62 20.61
CA TRP A 107 6.66 37.28 20.13
C TRP A 107 5.58 36.29 20.55
N LYS A 108 5.00 36.47 21.74
CA LYS A 108 3.85 35.66 22.17
C LYS A 108 2.64 35.82 21.24
N MET A 109 2.28 37.05 20.87
CA MET A 109 1.17 37.27 19.92
C MET A 109 1.45 36.64 18.55
N PHE A 110 2.71 36.68 18.10
CA PHE A 110 3.11 36.04 16.86
C PHE A 110 3.06 34.50 16.97
N ASP A 111 3.59 33.93 18.04
CA ASP A 111 3.58 32.47 18.30
C ASP A 111 2.13 31.95 18.45
N ASP A 112 1.24 32.72 19.08
CA ASP A 112 -0.19 32.43 19.20
C ASP A 112 -0.87 32.45 17.82
N GLN A 113 -0.59 33.46 16.98
CA GLN A 113 -1.10 33.53 15.60
C GLN A 113 -0.53 32.41 14.70
N TYR A 114 0.76 32.11 14.84
CA TYR A 114 1.43 31.04 14.11
C TYR A 114 0.85 29.67 14.49
N SER A 115 0.60 29.45 15.78
CA SER A 115 -0.04 28.23 16.29
C SER A 115 -1.50 28.13 15.81
N GLN A 116 -2.24 29.24 15.79
CA GLN A 116 -3.61 29.26 15.25
C GLN A 116 -3.66 28.98 13.75
N ASN A 117 -2.64 29.41 12.99
CA ASN A 117 -2.56 29.17 11.54
C ASN A 117 -1.95 27.81 11.15
N ASN A 118 -1.06 27.23 11.96
CA ASN A 118 -0.41 25.94 11.64
C ASN A 118 -1.21 24.69 12.01
N VAL A 119 -2.30 24.81 12.76
CA VAL A 119 -2.97 23.64 13.38
C VAL A 119 -4.13 23.09 12.54
N ARG A 120 -3.93 22.88 11.23
CA ARG A 120 -4.87 22.05 10.45
C ARG A 120 -4.16 21.10 9.51
N VAL A 121 -3.30 20.25 10.07
CA VAL A 121 -2.95 18.99 9.39
C VAL A 121 -4.22 18.16 9.34
N ASN A 122 -4.85 18.06 8.18
CA ASN A 122 -6.02 17.22 7.98
C ASN A 122 -5.54 15.75 8.08
N PRO A 123 -5.95 14.97 9.09
CA PRO A 123 -5.47 13.59 9.28
C PRO A 123 -5.76 12.71 8.05
N THR A 124 -6.86 12.96 7.34
CA THR A 124 -7.20 12.33 6.06
C THR A 124 -6.15 12.63 4.98
N ALA A 125 -5.68 13.88 4.89
CA ALA A 125 -4.67 14.26 3.91
C ALA A 125 -3.30 13.65 4.25
N ALA A 126 -2.95 13.61 5.54
CA ALA A 126 -1.71 12.98 6.00
C ALA A 126 -1.67 11.49 5.66
N GLY A 127 -2.75 10.75 5.96
CA GLY A 127 -2.85 9.32 5.64
C GLY A 127 -2.77 9.01 4.14
N ILE A 128 -3.39 9.84 3.29
CA ILE A 128 -3.30 9.69 1.83
C ILE A 128 -1.87 9.93 1.34
N ILE A 129 -1.20 10.97 1.83
CA ILE A 129 0.18 11.30 1.44
C ILE A 129 1.13 10.17 1.83
N GLU A 130 0.98 9.63 3.04
CA GLU A 130 1.81 8.54 3.52
C GLU A 130 1.59 7.25 2.71
N LEU A 131 0.34 6.91 2.42
CA LEU A 131 0.03 5.76 1.58
C LEU A 131 0.61 5.91 0.17
N ASP A 132 0.53 7.11 -0.43
CA ASP A 132 1.12 7.37 -1.75
C ASP A 132 2.64 7.26 -1.72
N LYS A 133 3.27 7.78 -0.67
CA LYS A 133 4.72 7.62 -0.45
C LYS A 133 5.10 6.13 -0.38
N TYR A 134 4.41 5.35 0.43
CA TYR A 134 4.64 3.90 0.56
C TYR A 134 4.47 3.15 -0.77
N MET A 135 3.47 3.52 -1.57
CA MET A 135 3.22 2.91 -2.88
C MET A 135 4.30 3.23 -3.92
N ASN A 136 5.05 4.32 -3.73
CA ASN A 136 6.15 4.75 -4.60
C ASN A 136 7.53 4.27 -4.12
N GLU A 137 7.64 3.75 -2.90
CA GLU A 137 8.87 3.12 -2.43
C GLU A 137 9.21 1.87 -3.26
N PRO A 138 10.51 1.58 -3.47
CA PRO A 138 10.95 0.41 -4.21
C PRO A 138 10.45 -0.88 -3.55
N LEU A 139 10.24 -1.90 -4.39
CA LEU A 139 9.93 -3.24 -3.90
C LEU A 139 11.17 -3.87 -3.28
N ILE A 140 10.98 -4.57 -2.18
CA ILE A 140 12.04 -5.36 -1.55
C ILE A 140 12.07 -6.77 -2.12
N ASN A 141 13.16 -7.51 -1.91
CA ASN A 141 13.27 -8.87 -2.43
C ASN A 141 12.27 -9.81 -1.72
N ARG A 142 11.70 -10.78 -2.44
CA ARG A 142 10.81 -11.80 -1.85
C ARG A 142 11.44 -12.60 -0.69
N HIS A 143 12.77 -12.66 -0.64
CA HIS A 143 13.54 -13.36 0.37
C HIS A 143 13.94 -12.47 1.56
N GLU A 144 13.69 -11.17 1.47
CA GLU A 144 13.91 -10.23 2.56
C GLU A 144 12.71 -10.22 3.51
N ASP A 145 12.98 -9.80 4.73
CA ASP A 145 11.97 -9.68 5.78
C ASP A 145 11.20 -8.35 5.60
N PRO A 146 9.88 -8.40 5.40
CA PRO A 146 9.07 -7.20 5.12
C PRO A 146 8.84 -6.30 6.34
N LEU A 147 9.27 -6.70 7.54
CA LEU A 147 9.05 -5.94 8.78
C LEU A 147 10.35 -5.43 9.44
N LYS A 148 11.47 -5.46 8.71
CA LYS A 148 12.76 -4.98 9.21
C LYS A 148 12.95 -3.48 9.08
#